data_AF-A0A7C3XTJ3-F1
#
_entry.id   AF-A0A7C3XTJ3-F1
#
_cell.length_a   1.000
_cell.length_b   1.000
_cell.length_c   1.000
_cell.angle_alpha   90.00
_cell.angle_beta   90.00
_cell.angle_gamma   90.00
#
_symmetry.space_group_name_H-M   'P 1'
#
loop_
_entity.id
_entity.type
_entity.pdbx_description
1 polymer ?
#
loop_
_entity_poly.entity_id
_entity_poly.type
_entity_poly.pdbx_seq_one_letter_code
_entity_poly.pdbx_strand_id
1 'polypeptide(L)'
;MLFALFSIYTVSAQYQLEKLDRGVIAVSMGGSKVFISWRWLGTEDAITFNLYRNGTKINATPLTVCNYTDNAGSTTASYTVKAIVNNVEQAASTAVTPWAQQYLKVPITAPAGGTTPDGVAYTYNANDASVADLDGDGAWEIILKWDPTNSKDNSQSGYTGNTFVDAYKMNGTRMWRIDYGVNIRSGAHYMDFMVYDFDGDGKAEVMSRTGDGTIDG
;
A
#
# COMPACT_ATOMS: atom_id res chain seq x y z
N MET A 1 49.01 0.27 36.42
CA MET A 1 48.08 1.17 35.71
C MET A 1 47.46 0.36 34.57
N LEU A 2 46.22 -0.10 34.72
CA LEU A 2 45.50 -0.87 33.71
C LEU A 2 44.58 0.09 32.97
N PHE A 3 44.90 0.39 31.70
CA PHE A 3 44.03 1.20 30.83
C PHE A 3 42.95 0.28 30.24
N ALA A 4 41.69 0.48 30.63
CA ALA A 4 40.55 -0.12 29.96
C ALA A 4 40.23 0.71 28.71
N LEU A 5 40.46 0.13 27.53
CA LEU A 5 39.94 0.65 26.27
C LEU A 5 38.44 0.35 26.20
N PHE A 6 37.61 1.39 26.31
CA PHE A 6 36.21 1.29 25.92
C PHE A 6 36.13 1.38 24.39
N SER A 7 35.76 0.29 23.73
CA SER A 7 35.31 0.34 22.34
C SER A 7 34.01 1.14 22.30
N ILE A 8 34.08 2.32 21.69
CA ILE A 8 32.90 3.11 21.36
C ILE A 8 32.24 2.40 20.16
N TYR A 9 31.25 1.56 20.43
CA TYR A 9 30.37 1.09 19.37
C TYR A 9 29.53 2.28 18.93
N THR A 10 29.73 2.77 17.71
CA THR A 10 28.75 3.61 17.03
C THR A 10 27.50 2.77 16.84
N VAL A 11 26.53 2.90 17.75
CA VAL A 11 25.19 2.37 17.55
C VAL A 11 24.53 3.29 16.52
N SER A 12 24.49 2.85 15.27
CA SER A 12 23.56 3.41 14.30
C SER A 12 22.19 2.86 14.67
N ALA A 13 21.34 3.69 15.28
CA ALA A 13 19.92 3.38 15.39
C ALA A 13 19.30 3.65 14.01
N GLN A 14 19.46 2.72 13.09
CA GLN A 14 18.83 2.80 11.78
C GLN A 14 17.31 2.71 11.99
N TYR A 15 16.56 3.60 11.35
CA TYR A 15 15.09 3.54 11.41
C TYR A 15 14.61 2.19 10.88
N GLN A 16 13.64 1.59 11.58
CA GLN A 16 12.87 0.49 11.03
C GLN A 16 12.02 1.04 9.88
N LEU A 17 12.07 0.38 8.73
CA LEU A 17 11.33 0.72 7.52
C LEU A 17 10.79 -0.56 6.90
N GLU A 18 9.70 -0.45 6.15
CA GLU A 18 9.09 -1.58 5.45
C GLU A 18 10.06 -2.24 4.46
N LYS A 19 9.99 -3.57 4.36
CA LYS A 19 10.74 -4.34 3.37
C LYS A 19 9.96 -4.41 2.06
N LEU A 20 10.04 -3.33 1.28
CA LEU A 20 9.31 -3.23 0.02
C LEU A 20 9.90 -4.07 -1.12
N ASP A 21 9.01 -4.56 -1.98
CA ASP A 21 9.38 -5.15 -3.26
C ASP A 21 9.83 -4.07 -4.27
N ARG A 22 10.17 -4.47 -5.49
CA ARG A 22 10.62 -3.53 -6.52
C ARG A 22 9.54 -2.53 -6.96
N GLY A 23 8.26 -2.78 -6.69
CA GLY A 23 7.15 -1.90 -7.03
C GLY A 23 7.10 -1.57 -8.52
N VAL A 24 7.39 -2.55 -9.38
CA VAL A 24 7.39 -2.34 -10.83
C VAL A 24 5.96 -2.09 -11.28
N ILE A 25 5.72 -0.98 -11.98
CA ILE A 25 4.48 -0.73 -12.70
C ILE A 25 4.79 -0.53 -14.17
N ALA A 26 3.88 -1.00 -15.03
CA ALA A 26 3.90 -0.72 -16.44
C ALA A 26 2.52 -0.18 -16.84
N VAL A 27 2.49 0.85 -17.67
CA VAL A 27 1.25 1.53 -18.06
C VAL A 27 1.30 1.82 -19.55
N SER A 28 0.26 1.42 -20.28
CA SER A 28 0.14 1.70 -21.72
C SER A 28 -0.01 3.20 -21.95
N MET A 29 0.83 3.77 -22.82
CA MET A 29 0.69 5.16 -23.30
C MET A 29 -0.06 5.24 -24.64
N GLY A 30 -0.65 4.13 -25.09
CA GLY A 30 -1.27 4.00 -26.42
C GLY A 30 -0.30 3.53 -27.50
N GLY A 31 -0.84 2.82 -28.50
CA GLY A 31 -0.04 2.16 -29.53
C GLY A 31 0.93 1.14 -28.93
N SER A 32 2.20 1.22 -29.32
CA SER A 32 3.29 0.37 -28.81
C SER A 32 4.07 0.99 -27.65
N LYS A 33 3.63 2.15 -27.13
CA LYS A 33 4.36 2.85 -26.08
C LYS A 33 3.89 2.39 -24.70
N VAL A 34 4.83 2.01 -23.85
CA VAL A 34 4.58 1.63 -22.46
C VAL A 34 5.54 2.43 -21.57
N PHE A 35 5.00 3.08 -20.54
CA PHE A 35 5.78 3.69 -19.48
C PHE A 35 5.99 2.67 -18.36
N ILE A 36 7.22 2.52 -17.90
CA ILE A 36 7.59 1.60 -16.81
C ILE A 36 8.30 2.43 -15.74
N SER A 37 7.97 2.21 -14.47
CA SER A 37 8.72 2.75 -13.33
C SER A 37 8.80 1.73 -12.20
N TRP A 38 9.79 1.91 -11.33
CA TRP A 38 10.02 1.05 -10.17
C TRP A 38 10.63 1.84 -9.00
N ARG A 39 10.71 1.20 -7.84
CA ARG A 39 11.31 1.79 -6.64
C ARG A 39 12.84 1.71 -6.71
N TRP A 40 13.51 2.79 -6.32
CA TRP A 40 14.87 2.75 -5.78
C TRP A 40 14.74 2.52 -4.28
N LEU A 41 15.17 1.37 -3.77
CA LEU A 41 14.96 1.04 -2.37
C LEU A 41 16.00 1.75 -1.50
N GLY A 42 15.61 2.18 -0.29
CA GLY A 42 16.53 2.84 0.65
C GLY A 42 17.69 1.96 1.12
N THR A 43 17.61 0.65 0.89
CA THR A 43 18.68 -0.33 1.14
C THR A 43 19.71 -0.42 0.01
N GLU A 44 19.57 0.38 -1.05
CA GLU A 44 20.38 0.28 -2.26
C GLU A 44 21.20 1.55 -2.50
N ASP A 45 22.51 1.39 -2.60
CA ASP A 45 23.44 2.48 -2.90
C ASP A 45 24.25 2.18 -4.17
N ALA A 46 24.46 3.21 -4.99
CA ALA A 46 25.23 3.15 -6.23
C ALA A 46 24.87 1.99 -7.19
N ILE A 47 23.58 1.64 -7.29
CA ILE A 47 23.10 0.56 -8.17
C ILE A 47 22.64 1.07 -9.53
N THR A 48 22.51 0.15 -10.49
CA THR A 48 21.89 0.40 -11.80
C THR A 48 20.86 -0.68 -12.12
N PHE A 49 20.09 -0.52 -13.20
CA PHE A 49 18.99 -1.44 -13.53
C PHE A 49 19.06 -1.92 -14.98
N ASN A 50 18.68 -3.19 -15.18
CA ASN A 50 18.29 -3.71 -16.48
C ASN A 50 16.78 -3.95 -16.52
N LEU A 51 16.17 -3.60 -17.65
CA LEU A 51 14.76 -3.80 -17.91
C LEU A 51 14.59 -4.88 -18.97
N TYR A 52 13.64 -5.78 -18.73
CA TYR A 52 13.35 -6.90 -19.60
C TYR A 52 11.91 -6.83 -20.08
N ARG A 53 11.68 -7.10 -21.36
CA ARG A 53 10.37 -7.32 -21.97
C ARG A 53 10.30 -8.76 -22.47
N ASN A 54 9.34 -9.54 -21.99
CA ASN A 54 9.14 -10.95 -22.36
C ASN A 54 10.44 -11.77 -22.21
N GLY A 55 11.22 -11.51 -21.15
CA GLY A 55 12.49 -12.18 -20.90
C GLY A 55 13.71 -11.65 -21.67
N THR A 56 13.54 -10.69 -22.58
CA THR A 56 14.64 -10.07 -23.35
C THR A 56 15.00 -8.70 -22.79
N LYS A 57 16.29 -8.45 -22.53
CA LYS A 57 16.78 -7.13 -22.09
C LYS A 57 16.54 -6.07 -23.17
N ILE A 58 16.00 -4.91 -22.81
CA ILE A 58 15.65 -3.85 -23.78
C ILE A 58 16.51 -2.58 -23.68
N ASN A 59 17.26 -2.38 -22.59
CA ASN A 59 18.23 -1.30 -22.46
C ASN A 59 19.64 -1.74 -22.90
N ALA A 60 20.32 -0.90 -23.69
CA ALA A 60 21.67 -1.18 -24.18
C ALA A 60 22.73 -1.09 -23.07
N THR A 61 22.65 -0.04 -22.26
CA THR A 61 23.49 0.18 -21.06
C THR A 61 22.62 0.13 -19.80
N PRO A 62 23.16 -0.30 -18.66
CA PRO A 62 22.46 -0.21 -17.38
C PRO A 62 21.88 1.18 -17.10
N LEU A 63 20.66 1.23 -16.59
CA LEU A 63 19.94 2.47 -16.30
C LEU A 63 20.32 2.99 -14.91
N THR A 64 20.61 4.29 -14.82
CA THR A 64 20.86 5.03 -13.56
C THR A 64 19.61 5.79 -13.08
N VAL A 65 18.45 5.46 -13.65
CA VAL A 65 17.14 6.05 -13.37
C VAL A 65 16.14 4.94 -13.07
N CYS A 66 15.00 5.28 -12.48
CA CYS A 66 13.97 4.32 -12.07
C CYS A 66 12.70 4.35 -12.94
N ASN A 67 12.84 4.77 -14.18
CA ASN A 67 11.80 4.73 -15.18
C ASN A 67 12.35 4.47 -16.59
N TYR A 68 11.47 4.04 -17.48
CA TYR A 68 11.79 3.79 -18.88
C TYR A 68 10.53 3.85 -19.74
N THR A 69 10.63 4.46 -20.91
CA THR A 69 9.55 4.38 -21.92
C THR A 69 9.96 3.42 -23.02
N ASP A 70 9.29 2.27 -23.08
CA ASP A 70 9.45 1.30 -24.16
C ASP A 70 8.57 1.69 -25.34
N ASN A 71 9.19 1.99 -26.48
CA ASN A 71 8.48 2.38 -27.71
C ASN A 71 8.01 1.18 -28.57
N ALA A 72 8.36 -0.06 -28.18
CA ALA A 72 8.02 -1.28 -28.91
C ALA A 72 7.26 -2.31 -28.04
N GLY A 73 6.63 -1.83 -26.96
CA GLY A 73 5.81 -2.62 -26.05
C GLY A 73 4.41 -2.93 -26.58
N SER A 74 3.60 -3.56 -25.72
CA SER A 74 2.18 -3.82 -25.94
C SER A 74 1.47 -4.02 -24.60
N THR A 75 0.13 -3.99 -24.60
CA THR A 75 -0.68 -4.30 -23.39
C THR A 75 -0.60 -5.76 -22.94
N THR A 76 0.00 -6.64 -23.74
CA THR A 76 0.20 -8.06 -23.43
C THR A 76 1.66 -8.38 -23.08
N ALA A 77 2.55 -7.40 -23.17
CA ALA A 77 3.94 -7.58 -22.79
C ALA A 77 4.08 -7.84 -21.29
N SER A 78 5.14 -8.55 -20.93
CA SER A 78 5.53 -8.80 -19.55
C SER A 78 6.85 -8.08 -19.26
N TYR A 79 6.89 -7.27 -18.21
CA TYR A 79 8.07 -6.51 -17.81
C TYR A 79 8.60 -6.98 -16.47
N THR A 80 9.93 -7.09 -16.37
CA THR A 80 10.66 -7.33 -15.11
C THR A 80 11.87 -6.41 -15.04
N VAL A 81 12.22 -5.98 -13.83
CA VAL A 81 13.42 -5.19 -13.54
C VAL A 81 14.42 -6.06 -12.79
N LYS A 82 15.70 -5.94 -13.14
CA LYS A 82 16.80 -6.52 -12.39
C LYS A 82 17.73 -5.40 -11.93
N ALA A 83 17.99 -5.34 -10.62
CA ALA A 83 19.04 -4.48 -10.09
C ALA A 83 20.42 -5.05 -10.44
N ILE A 84 21.42 -4.18 -10.55
CA ILE A 84 22.81 -4.53 -10.71
C ILE A 84 23.56 -3.92 -9.53
N VAL A 85 24.11 -4.80 -8.70
CA VAL A 85 24.84 -4.44 -7.48
C VAL A 85 26.27 -4.94 -7.66
N ASN A 86 27.26 -4.05 -7.52
CA ASN A 86 28.69 -4.38 -7.71
C ASN A 86 28.96 -5.12 -9.04
N ASN A 87 28.36 -4.64 -10.14
CA ASN A 87 28.41 -5.25 -11.48
C ASN A 87 27.80 -6.66 -11.60
N VAL A 88 27.08 -7.13 -10.58
CA VAL A 88 26.36 -8.41 -10.59
C VAL A 88 24.87 -8.17 -10.69
N GLU A 89 24.26 -8.74 -11.72
CA GLU A 89 22.80 -8.68 -11.91
C GLU A 89 22.09 -9.57 -10.89
N GLN A 90 21.09 -9.01 -10.22
CA GLN A 90 20.29 -9.65 -9.18
C GLN A 90 19.11 -10.42 -9.78
N ALA A 91 18.34 -11.09 -8.90
CA ALA A 91 17.09 -11.73 -9.29
C ALA A 91 16.11 -10.73 -9.94
N ALA A 92 15.29 -11.23 -10.85
CA ALA A 92 14.22 -10.44 -11.46
C ALA A 92 13.14 -10.12 -10.43
N SER A 93 12.56 -8.91 -10.54
CA SER A 93 11.31 -8.58 -9.89
C SER A 93 10.19 -9.52 -10.32
N THR A 94 9.08 -9.51 -9.58
CA THR A 94 7.80 -10.03 -10.08
C THR A 94 7.49 -9.40 -11.44
N ALA A 95 6.99 -10.23 -12.35
CA ALA A 95 6.59 -9.81 -13.68
C ALA A 95 5.29 -9.01 -13.63
N VAL A 96 5.22 -7.92 -14.39
CA VAL A 96 4.01 -7.11 -14.52
C VAL A 96 3.56 -6.95 -15.96
N THR A 97 2.25 -6.86 -16.15
CA THR A 97 1.63 -6.58 -17.45
C THR A 97 1.14 -5.13 -17.46
N PRO A 98 1.29 -4.39 -18.58
CA PRO A 98 0.88 -2.99 -18.63
C PRO A 98 -0.60 -2.78 -18.33
N TRP A 99 -0.88 -1.82 -17.47
CA TRP A 99 -2.24 -1.35 -17.25
C TRP A 99 -2.76 -0.68 -18.52
N ALA A 100 -3.99 -0.99 -18.89
CA ALA A 100 -4.64 -0.37 -20.04
C ALA A 100 -5.00 1.10 -19.79
N GLN A 101 -5.18 1.47 -18.52
CA GLN A 101 -5.53 2.81 -18.07
C GLN A 101 -4.39 3.39 -17.24
N GLN A 102 -4.33 4.74 -17.14
CA GLN A 102 -3.34 5.43 -16.29
C GLN A 102 -3.63 5.31 -14.77
N TYR A 103 -4.54 4.41 -14.39
CA TYR A 103 -4.93 4.13 -13.03
C TYR A 103 -5.18 2.63 -12.88
N LEU A 104 -4.92 2.11 -11.68
CA LEU A 104 -5.36 0.78 -11.29
C LEU A 104 -6.75 0.88 -10.68
N LYS A 105 -7.70 0.09 -11.18
CA LYS A 105 -9.01 -0.04 -10.55
C LYS A 105 -8.96 -1.16 -9.53
N VAL A 106 -9.03 -0.81 -8.25
CA VAL A 106 -9.21 -1.77 -7.14
C VAL A 106 -10.71 -1.93 -6.89
N PRO A 107 -11.32 -3.08 -7.18
CA PRO A 107 -12.73 -3.28 -6.91
C PRO A 107 -12.96 -3.37 -5.40
N ILE A 108 -13.90 -2.58 -4.90
CA ILE A 108 -14.30 -2.55 -3.49
C ILE A 108 -15.82 -2.75 -3.39
N THR A 109 -16.28 -3.33 -2.27
CA THR A 109 -17.71 -3.57 -2.03
C THR A 109 -18.16 -2.83 -0.79
N ALA A 110 -19.02 -1.83 -0.99
CA ALA A 110 -19.62 -1.09 0.10
C ALA A 110 -20.37 -2.02 1.07
N PRO A 111 -20.31 -1.78 2.39
CA PRO A 111 -21.25 -2.37 3.32
C PRO A 111 -22.70 -2.07 2.90
N ALA A 112 -23.62 -2.94 3.30
CA ALA A 112 -25.03 -2.65 3.16
C ALA A 112 -25.38 -1.39 3.97
N GLY A 113 -26.25 -0.54 3.43
CA GLY A 113 -26.81 0.58 4.17
C GLY A 113 -27.70 0.10 5.33
N GLY A 114 -28.20 1.05 6.11
CA GLY A 114 -29.04 0.75 7.26
C GLY A 114 -30.01 1.86 7.61
N THR A 115 -30.67 1.72 8.76
CA THR A 115 -31.57 2.72 9.32
C THR A 115 -31.24 2.88 10.80
N THR A 116 -31.06 4.11 11.25
CA THR A 116 -30.77 4.42 12.66
C THR A 116 -32.04 4.31 13.53
N PRO A 117 -31.91 4.28 14.87
CA PRO A 117 -33.06 4.15 15.77
C PRO A 117 -34.13 5.25 15.64
N ASP A 118 -33.77 6.42 15.11
CA ASP A 118 -34.68 7.53 14.79
C ASP A 118 -35.31 7.42 13.39
N GLY A 119 -35.14 6.28 12.69
CA GLY A 119 -35.75 6.00 11.41
C GLY A 119 -35.03 6.60 10.20
N VAL A 120 -33.83 7.17 10.38
CA VAL A 120 -33.06 7.78 9.28
C VAL A 120 -32.27 6.72 8.52
N ALA A 121 -32.54 6.58 7.22
CA ALA A 121 -31.79 5.68 6.35
C ALA A 121 -30.41 6.27 6.00
N TYR A 122 -29.42 5.39 5.82
CA TYR A 122 -28.07 5.75 5.38
C TYR A 122 -27.47 4.69 4.47
N THR A 123 -26.55 5.11 3.60
CA THR A 123 -25.69 4.24 2.78
C THR A 123 -24.23 4.54 3.09
N TYR A 124 -23.28 3.97 2.35
CA TYR A 124 -21.85 4.11 2.61
C TYR A 124 -21.07 4.67 1.42
N ASN A 125 -20.10 5.53 1.74
CA ASN A 125 -19.09 6.02 0.80
C ASN A 125 -17.70 5.52 1.23
N ALA A 126 -16.87 5.17 0.26
CA ALA A 126 -15.43 5.00 0.50
C ALA A 126 -14.86 6.36 0.93
N ASN A 127 -14.06 6.38 1.98
CA ASN A 127 -13.61 7.61 2.63
C ASN A 127 -12.08 7.58 2.81
N ASP A 128 -11.58 7.97 3.98
CA ASP A 128 -10.13 7.99 4.25
C ASP A 128 -9.50 6.60 4.09
N ALA A 129 -8.25 6.58 3.64
CA ALA A 129 -7.47 5.37 3.51
C ALA A 129 -6.05 5.56 4.03
N SER A 130 -5.44 4.47 4.48
CA SER A 130 -4.01 4.34 4.71
C SER A 130 -3.47 3.14 3.92
N VAL A 131 -2.16 2.94 3.95
CA VAL A 131 -1.48 1.81 3.31
C VAL A 131 -0.41 1.27 4.22
N ALA A 132 -0.21 -0.05 4.16
CA ALA A 132 0.94 -0.75 4.70
C ALA A 132 0.99 -2.18 4.15
N ASP A 133 2.11 -2.85 4.32
CA ASP A 133 2.25 -4.28 4.01
C ASP A 133 1.70 -5.13 5.17
N LEU A 134 0.54 -5.76 4.99
CA LEU A 134 -0.16 -6.51 6.06
C LEU A 134 0.26 -7.98 6.14
N ASP A 135 0.94 -8.52 5.11
CA ASP A 135 1.33 -9.94 5.07
C ASP A 135 2.82 -10.21 4.81
N GLY A 136 3.62 -9.16 4.67
CA GLY A 136 5.07 -9.20 4.58
C GLY A 136 5.58 -9.56 3.17
N ASP A 137 4.75 -9.38 2.14
CA ASP A 137 5.09 -9.70 0.75
C ASP A 137 5.84 -8.57 0.02
N GLY A 138 5.96 -7.40 0.65
CA GLY A 138 6.62 -6.20 0.14
C GLY A 138 5.73 -5.32 -0.74
N ALA A 139 4.48 -5.70 -0.97
CA ALA A 139 3.45 -4.86 -1.57
C ALA A 139 2.55 -4.27 -0.47
N TRP A 140 1.96 -3.12 -0.76
CA TRP A 140 1.01 -2.53 0.16
C TRP A 140 -0.40 -3.05 -0.09
N GLU A 141 -1.13 -3.21 1.01
CA GLU A 141 -2.58 -3.22 1.05
C GLU A 141 -3.15 -1.82 1.25
N ILE A 142 -4.42 -1.64 0.91
CA ILE A 142 -5.22 -0.45 1.20
C ILE A 142 -6.09 -0.74 2.42
N ILE A 143 -5.97 0.09 3.46
CA ILE A 143 -6.83 0.06 4.64
C ILE A 143 -7.83 1.21 4.48
N LEU A 144 -9.08 0.89 4.18
CA LEU A 144 -10.12 1.82 3.73
C LEU A 144 -11.22 1.97 4.78
N LYS A 145 -11.50 3.22 5.19
CA LYS A 145 -12.66 3.58 6.01
C LYS A 145 -13.91 3.74 5.14
N TRP A 146 -15.01 3.19 5.61
CA TRP A 146 -16.35 3.43 5.06
C TRP A 146 -17.10 4.42 5.95
N ASP A 147 -17.50 5.55 5.35
CA ASP A 147 -18.26 6.60 6.03
C ASP A 147 -19.75 6.47 5.69
N PRO A 148 -20.64 6.33 6.70
CA PRO A 148 -22.07 6.33 6.45
C PRO A 148 -22.53 7.74 6.03
N THR A 149 -23.51 7.83 5.12
CA THR A 149 -24.01 9.12 4.60
C THR A 149 -24.65 10.04 5.66
N ASN A 150 -24.87 9.52 6.87
CA ASN A 150 -25.36 10.28 8.01
C ASN A 150 -24.29 10.49 9.09
N SER A 151 -22.99 10.40 8.76
CA SER A 151 -21.89 10.84 9.63
C SER A 151 -22.08 12.30 10.09
N LYS A 152 -21.39 12.68 11.18
CA LYS A 152 -21.63 13.95 11.86
C LYS A 152 -20.33 14.64 12.23
N ASP A 153 -20.34 15.97 12.12
CA ASP A 153 -19.40 16.80 12.85
C ASP A 153 -19.73 16.78 14.36
N ASN A 154 -18.77 17.14 15.21
CA ASN A 154 -18.95 17.21 16.67
C ASN A 154 -20.02 18.22 17.08
N SER A 155 -20.20 19.30 16.32
CA SER A 155 -21.24 20.30 16.58
C SER A 155 -22.66 19.82 16.26
N GLN A 156 -22.81 18.70 15.57
CA GLN A 156 -24.10 18.22 15.07
C GLN A 156 -24.61 17.06 15.93
N SER A 157 -25.88 17.15 16.37
CA SER A 157 -26.58 16.06 17.05
C SER A 157 -27.07 14.97 16.08
N GLY A 158 -27.54 13.84 16.60
CA GLY A 158 -28.18 12.76 15.84
C GLY A 158 -27.39 11.45 15.78
N TYR A 159 -28.08 10.36 15.45
CA TYR A 159 -27.47 9.05 15.26
C TYR A 159 -26.64 8.98 13.98
N THR A 160 -25.70 8.04 13.94
CA THR A 160 -24.89 7.72 12.76
C THR A 160 -24.92 6.22 12.52
N GLY A 161 -24.76 5.78 11.27
CA GLY A 161 -24.41 4.38 11.00
C GLY A 161 -23.06 4.01 11.60
N ASN A 162 -22.74 2.71 11.65
CA ASN A 162 -21.44 2.23 12.13
C ASN A 162 -20.33 2.68 11.18
N THR A 163 -19.14 2.92 11.71
CA THR A 163 -17.91 3.02 10.88
C THR A 163 -17.40 1.60 10.59
N PHE A 164 -17.03 1.33 9.34
CA PHE A 164 -16.31 0.11 8.98
C PHE A 164 -14.92 0.44 8.45
N VAL A 165 -13.95 -0.45 8.69
CA VAL A 165 -12.64 -0.41 8.03
C VAL A 165 -12.37 -1.75 7.37
N ASP A 166 -11.99 -1.71 6.10
CA ASP A 166 -11.60 -2.89 5.32
C ASP A 166 -10.12 -2.86 5.00
N ALA A 167 -9.50 -4.04 4.88
CA ALA A 167 -8.23 -4.19 4.17
C ALA A 167 -8.44 -4.84 2.80
N TYR A 168 -7.80 -4.27 1.77
CA TYR A 168 -7.83 -4.77 0.40
C TYR A 168 -6.42 -4.93 -0.16
N LYS A 169 -6.12 -6.08 -0.77
CA LYS A 169 -4.99 -6.19 -1.70
C LYS A 169 -5.26 -5.34 -2.95
N MET A 170 -4.20 -4.95 -3.66
CA MET A 170 -4.29 -4.16 -4.90
C MET A 170 -5.12 -4.82 -6.02
N ASN A 171 -5.35 -6.14 -5.95
CA ASN A 171 -6.22 -6.86 -6.87
C ASN A 171 -7.71 -6.83 -6.47
N GLY A 172 -8.06 -6.15 -5.36
CA GLY A 172 -9.41 -6.04 -4.81
C GLY A 172 -9.86 -7.19 -3.91
N THR A 173 -8.97 -8.11 -3.57
CA THR A 173 -9.27 -9.13 -2.55
C THR A 173 -9.43 -8.43 -1.21
N ARG A 174 -10.64 -8.47 -0.64
CA ARG A 174 -10.88 -8.01 0.73
C ARG A 174 -10.32 -9.04 1.70
N MET A 175 -9.34 -8.65 2.51
CA MET A 175 -8.73 -9.52 3.51
C MET A 175 -9.67 -9.67 4.72
N TRP A 176 -10.15 -8.55 5.24
CA TRP A 176 -10.99 -8.51 6.44
C TRP A 176 -11.84 -7.23 6.49
N ARG A 177 -12.77 -7.16 7.45
CA ARG A 177 -13.57 -5.97 7.79
C ARG A 177 -13.73 -5.84 9.30
N ILE A 178 -13.33 -4.71 9.87
CA ILE A 178 -13.64 -4.31 11.24
C ILE A 178 -14.95 -3.52 11.24
N ASP A 179 -15.88 -3.87 12.13
CA ASP A 179 -17.08 -3.09 12.45
C ASP A 179 -16.89 -2.41 13.80
N TYR A 180 -16.82 -1.08 13.83
CA TYR A 180 -16.58 -0.34 15.09
C TYR A 180 -17.80 -0.31 16.01
N GLY A 181 -18.96 -0.79 15.53
CA GLY A 181 -20.17 -0.90 16.32
C GLY A 181 -20.83 0.44 16.63
N VAL A 182 -21.90 0.37 17.41
CA VAL A 182 -22.78 1.52 17.70
C VAL A 182 -22.18 2.54 18.68
N ASN A 183 -21.15 2.15 19.43
CA ASN A 183 -20.54 2.98 20.47
C ASN A 183 -19.38 3.84 19.96
N ILE A 184 -19.05 3.73 18.67
CA ILE A 184 -18.13 4.63 17.97
C ILE A 184 -18.92 5.42 16.93
N ARG A 185 -19.12 6.71 17.22
CA ARG A 185 -19.87 7.61 16.35
C ARG A 185 -19.08 7.86 15.06
N SER A 186 -19.76 7.91 13.92
CA SER A 186 -19.13 8.14 12.62
C SER A 186 -18.97 9.63 12.32
N GLY A 187 -17.77 10.04 11.97
CA GLY A 187 -17.43 11.41 11.56
C GLY A 187 -15.92 11.66 11.56
N ALA A 188 -15.53 12.81 11.03
CA ALA A 188 -14.11 13.15 10.79
C ALA A 188 -13.25 13.30 12.05
N HIS A 189 -13.84 13.39 13.25
CA HIS A 189 -13.13 13.64 14.50
C HIS A 189 -13.28 12.52 15.53
N TYR A 190 -13.74 11.35 15.10
CA TYR A 190 -14.05 10.24 16.00
C TYR A 190 -13.10 9.07 15.80
N MET A 191 -13.22 8.41 14.65
CA MET A 191 -12.51 7.19 14.34
C MET A 191 -11.35 7.55 13.40
N ASP A 192 -10.15 7.64 14.00
CA ASP A 192 -8.85 7.66 13.33
C ASP A 192 -8.09 6.34 13.57
N PHE A 193 -7.42 5.85 12.52
CA PHE A 193 -6.67 4.61 12.55
C PHE A 193 -5.24 4.86 12.08
N MET A 194 -4.30 4.23 12.78
CA MET A 194 -2.90 4.18 12.38
C MET A 194 -2.62 2.80 11.80
N VAL A 195 -1.85 2.77 10.71
CA VAL A 195 -1.41 1.52 10.09
C VAL A 195 0.09 1.58 9.98
N TYR A 196 0.77 0.63 10.62
CA TYR A 196 2.22 0.55 10.66
C TYR A 196 2.67 -0.80 11.20
N ASP A 197 3.91 -1.21 10.91
CA ASP A 197 4.60 -2.32 11.58
C ASP A 197 5.15 -1.83 12.92
N PHE A 198 4.36 -1.99 13.98
CA PHE A 198 4.68 -1.40 15.28
C PHE A 198 5.64 -2.26 16.11
N ASP A 199 5.72 -3.56 15.84
CA ASP A 199 6.55 -4.49 16.60
C ASP A 199 7.80 -4.99 15.86
N GLY A 200 7.92 -4.72 14.56
CA GLY A 200 9.08 -5.04 13.75
C GLY A 200 9.13 -6.46 13.22
N ASP A 201 8.00 -7.17 13.18
CA ASP A 201 7.95 -8.51 12.58
C ASP A 201 7.93 -8.49 11.02
N GLY A 202 7.80 -7.30 10.44
CA GLY A 202 7.77 -7.07 8.98
C GLY A 202 6.37 -7.09 8.38
N LYS A 203 5.32 -7.11 9.20
CA LYS A 203 3.92 -6.94 8.82
C LYS A 203 3.33 -5.79 9.61
N ALA A 204 2.36 -5.11 9.03
CA ALA A 204 1.72 -3.99 9.68
C ALA A 204 0.46 -4.38 10.44
N GLU A 205 0.23 -3.70 11.56
CA GLU A 205 -1.00 -3.75 12.34
C GLU A 205 -1.85 -2.50 12.11
N VAL A 206 -3.13 -2.61 12.46
CA VAL A 206 -4.05 -1.47 12.53
C VAL A 206 -4.32 -1.18 14.00
N MET A 207 -3.98 0.04 14.43
CA MET A 207 -4.31 0.55 15.76
C MET A 207 -5.36 1.64 15.67
N SER A 208 -6.41 1.52 16.47
CA SER A 208 -7.51 2.48 16.50
C SER A 208 -8.22 2.46 17.85
N ARG A 209 -8.99 3.52 18.12
CA ARG A 209 -9.92 3.54 19.25
C ARG A 209 -11.10 2.62 18.97
N THR A 210 -11.42 1.75 19.92
CA THR A 210 -12.59 0.86 19.89
C THR A 210 -13.59 1.19 21.00
N GLY A 211 -14.77 0.55 20.96
CA GLY A 211 -15.79 0.62 22.00
C GLY A 211 -16.51 -0.72 22.15
N ASP A 212 -17.32 -0.87 23.20
CA ASP A 212 -18.10 -2.09 23.38
C ASP A 212 -18.96 -2.38 22.14
N GLY A 213 -18.89 -3.60 21.62
CA GLY A 213 -19.57 -4.00 20.39
C GLY A 213 -18.77 -3.76 19.11
N THR A 214 -17.52 -3.30 19.18
CA THR A 214 -16.58 -3.45 18.06
C THR A 214 -16.36 -4.95 17.76
N ILE A 215 -16.41 -5.32 16.48
CA ILE A 215 -16.18 -6.68 15.96
C ILE A 215 -14.92 -6.63 15.10
N ASP A 216 -13.97 -7.50 15.40
CA ASP A 216 -12.73 -7.65 14.65
C ASP A 216 -12.97 -8.28 13.26
N GLY A 217 -11.89 -8.29 12.46
CA GLY A 217 -11.91 -8.64 11.04
C GLY A 217 -11.37 -10.02 10.72
#